data_AF-A0A962KBI4-F1
#
_entry.id   AF-A0A962KBI4-F1
#
_cell.length_a   1.000
_cell.length_b   1.000
_cell.length_c   1.000
_cell.angle_alpha   90.00
_cell.angle_beta   90.00
_cell.angle_gamma   90.00
#
_symmetry.space_group_name_H-M   'P 1'
#
loop_
_entity.id
_entity.type
_entity.pdbx_description
1 polymer ?
#
loop_
_entity_poly.entity_id
_entity_poly.type
_entity_poly.pdbx_seq_one_letter_code
_entity_poly.pdbx_strand_id
1 'polypeptide(L)' 'MSQNIRPFEGVIPSVAQSCFVDSAAVVIGDVELADNSSVWPCAVIRGDVNSIKIGEGSNIQDFAMLHVTHKRPVDPLG' A
#
# COMPACT_ATOMS: atom_id res chain seq x y z
N MET A 1 9.13 -13.22 5.73
CA MET A 1 8.25 -12.11 5.27
C MET A 1 6.82 -12.57 5.46
N SER A 2 5.95 -11.69 5.98
CA SER A 2 4.53 -12.02 6.12
C SER A 2 3.91 -12.19 4.72
N GLN A 3 3.01 -13.16 4.56
CA GLN A 3 2.41 -13.52 3.26
C GLN A 3 1.59 -12.38 2.62
N ASN A 4 1.29 -11.32 3.38
CA ASN A 4 0.43 -10.20 3.03
C ASN A 4 1.16 -8.91 2.60
N ILE A 5 2.49 -8.81 2.79
CA ILE A 5 3.30 -7.68 2.32
C ILE A 5 4.26 -8.21 1.25
N ARG A 6 4.07 -7.80 -0.02
CA ARG A 6 4.68 -8.47 -1.17
C ARG A 6 5.47 -7.51 -2.06
N PRO A 7 6.65 -7.92 -2.55
CA PRO A 7 7.35 -7.15 -3.56
C PRO A 7 6.62 -7.16 -4.90
N PHE A 8 6.85 -6.11 -5.70
CA PHE A 8 6.60 -6.09 -7.15
C PHE A 8 7.83 -5.52 -7.85
N GLU A 9 8.36 -6.23 -8.86
CA GLU A 9 9.59 -5.85 -9.59
C GLU A 9 10.78 -5.44 -8.70
N GLY A 10 10.92 -6.05 -7.52
CA GLY A 10 11.99 -5.77 -6.56
C GLY A 10 11.70 -4.60 -5.60
N VAL A 11 10.59 -3.89 -5.76
CA VAL A 11 10.13 -2.84 -4.83
C VAL A 11 9.24 -3.46 -3.76
N ILE A 12 9.60 -3.28 -2.50
CA ILE A 12 8.88 -3.80 -1.33
C ILE A 12 8.19 -2.62 -0.61
N PRO A 13 6.95 -2.78 -0.11
CA PRO A 13 6.30 -1.75 0.69
C PRO A 13 7.15 -1.30 1.88
N SER A 14 7.21 0.02 2.09
CA SER A 14 7.79 0.63 3.29
C SER A 14 6.72 0.77 4.35
N VAL A 15 6.82 0.03 5.44
CA VAL A 15 5.82 -0.01 6.51
C VAL A 15 6.46 0.40 7.83
N ALA A 16 5.99 1.49 8.43
CA ALA A 16 6.47 1.92 9.74
C ALA A 16 6.15 0.86 10.80
N GLN A 17 7.04 0.69 11.79
CA GLN A 17 6.90 -0.35 12.83
C GLN A 17 5.62 -0.21 13.66
N SER A 18 5.08 1.01 13.76
CA SER A 18 3.84 1.34 14.47
C SER A 18 2.56 0.96 13.72
N CYS A 19 2.65 0.55 12.44
CA CYS A 19 1.49 0.24 11.64
C CYS A 19 0.80 -1.05 12.08
N PHE A 20 -0.53 -1.05 12.02
CA PHE A 20 -1.33 -2.27 12.06
C PHE A 20 -1.63 -2.74 10.63
N VAL A 21 -1.23 -3.96 10.27
CA VAL A 21 -1.61 -4.57 8.98
C VAL A 21 -2.19 -5.94 9.27
N ASP A 22 -3.50 -6.08 9.05
CA ASP A 22 -4.17 -7.36 9.25
C ASP A 22 -3.60 -8.46 8.35
N SER A 23 -3.54 -9.69 8.87
CA SER A 23 -3.01 -10.85 8.14
C SER A 23 -3.76 -11.18 6.84
N ALA A 24 -5.03 -10.79 6.72
CA ALA A 24 -5.86 -10.96 5.54
C ALA A 24 -5.81 -9.78 4.56
N ALA A 25 -5.20 -8.65 4.95
CA ALA A 25 -4.94 -7.55 4.03
C ALA A 25 -3.88 -7.95 2.99
N VAL A 26 -3.72 -7.17 1.93
CA VAL A 26 -2.67 -7.36 0.92
C VAL A 26 -2.07 -6.01 0.53
N VAL A 27 -0.76 -5.84 0.74
CA VAL A 27 0.00 -4.63 0.39
C VAL A 27 1.13 -5.00 -0.58
N ILE A 28 1.15 -4.39 -1.77
CA ILE A 28 2.02 -4.80 -2.88
C ILE A 28 2.75 -3.59 -3.50
N GLY A 29 4.06 -3.72 -3.69
CA GLY A 29 4.85 -2.82 -4.54
C GLY A 29 5.28 -1.52 -3.86
N ASP A 30 5.26 -0.43 -4.62
CA ASP A 30 5.63 0.93 -4.18
C ASP A 30 4.51 1.54 -3.32
N VAL A 31 4.44 1.06 -2.08
CA VAL A 31 3.47 1.51 -1.08
C VAL A 31 4.21 1.97 0.17
N GLU A 32 3.86 3.14 0.67
CA GLU A 32 4.36 3.70 1.93
C GLU A 32 3.23 3.79 2.95
N LEU A 33 3.41 3.15 4.11
CA LEU A 33 2.54 3.27 5.28
C LEU A 33 3.29 4.02 6.38
N ALA A 34 2.89 5.27 6.63
CA ALA A 34 3.46 6.11 7.67
C ALA A 34 2.98 5.71 9.08
N ASP A 35 3.55 6.35 10.10
CA ASP A 35 3.33 5.99 11.50
C ASP A 35 1.85 5.93 11.90
N ASN A 36 1.52 4.99 12.79
CA ASN A 36 0.17 4.80 13.35
C ASN A 36 -0.93 4.58 12.30
N SER A 37 -0.58 4.24 11.07
CA SER A 37 -1.56 3.87 10.05
C SER A 37 -2.05 2.43 10.23
N SER A 38 -3.26 2.13 9.74
CA SER A 38 -3.88 0.82 9.88
C SER A 38 -4.51 0.32 8.58
N VAL A 39 -4.28 -0.95 8.26
CA VAL A 39 -4.85 -1.66 7.12
C VAL A 39 -5.64 -2.86 7.64
N TRP A 40 -6.95 -2.83 7.40
CA TRP A 40 -7.93 -3.72 8.01
C TRP A 40 -8.21 -4.95 7.14
N PRO A 41 -8.91 -5.98 7.67
CA PRO A 41 -9.12 -7.25 6.99
C PRO A 41 -9.59 -7.12 5.53
N CYS A 42 -8.99 -7.93 4.65
CA CYS A 42 -9.33 -8.00 3.23
C CYS A 42 -9.14 -6.70 2.42
N ALA A 43 -8.54 -5.64 2.99
CA ALA A 43 -8.14 -4.47 2.21
C ALA A 43 -6.97 -4.82 1.26
N VAL A 44 -6.98 -4.25 0.05
CA VAL A 44 -5.93 -4.41 -0.95
C VAL A 44 -5.35 -3.05 -1.32
N ILE A 45 -4.05 -2.89 -1.15
CA ILE A 45 -3.30 -1.70 -1.57
C ILE A 45 -2.22 -2.15 -2.55
N ARG A 46 -2.37 -1.80 -3.82
CA ARG A 46 -1.48 -2.27 -4.89
C ARG A 46 -0.87 -1.09 -5.65
N GLY A 47 0.38 -0.78 -5.33
CA GLY A 47 1.23 0.21 -5.99
C GLY A 47 2.22 -0.45 -6.93
N ASP A 48 1.73 -1.17 -7.93
CA ASP A 48 2.57 -1.87 -8.92
C ASP A 48 2.90 -0.99 -10.14
N VAL A 49 1.95 -0.19 -10.60
CA VAL A 49 2.12 0.68 -11.78
C VAL A 49 2.49 2.13 -11.45
N ASN A 50 2.34 2.51 -10.18
CA ASN A 50 2.74 3.80 -9.60
C ASN A 50 2.77 3.70 -8.06
N SER A 51 3.14 4.79 -7.37
CA SER A 51 3.28 4.81 -5.91
C SER A 51 1.97 5.11 -5.17
N ILE A 52 1.77 4.54 -3.98
CA ILE A 52 0.72 4.91 -3.03
C ILE A 52 1.36 5.33 -1.69
N LYS A 53 0.96 6.48 -1.15
CA LYS A 53 1.41 6.98 0.15
C LYS A 53 0.23 7.13 1.11
N ILE A 54 0.27 6.42 2.22
CA ILE A 54 -0.73 6.51 3.30
C ILE A 54 -0.11 7.27 4.47
N GLY A 55 -0.69 8.42 4.79
CA GLY A 55 -0.19 9.34 5.81
C GLY A 55 -0.40 8.85 7.25
N GLU A 56 0.27 9.53 8.18
CA GLU A 56 0.25 9.20 9.61
C GLU A 56 -1.19 9.14 10.16
N GLY A 57 -1.50 8.13 10.96
CA GLY A 57 -2.81 7.97 11.62
C GLY A 57 -3.98 7.64 10.69
N SER A 58 -3.71 7.36 9.41
CA SER A 58 -4.76 7.00 8.44
C SER A 58 -5.22 5.55 8.63
N ASN A 59 -6.50 5.27 8.34
CA ASN A 59 -7.03 3.90 8.34
C ASN A 59 -7.63 3.55 6.97
N ILE A 60 -7.24 2.39 6.45
CA ILE A 60 -7.80 1.76 5.25
C ILE A 60 -8.64 0.57 5.70
N GLN A 61 -9.95 0.80 5.76
CA GLN A 61 -10.91 -0.14 6.35
C GLN A 61 -11.14 -1.38 5.48
N ASP A 62 -11.88 -2.31 6.06
CA ASP A 62 -12.16 -3.64 5.52
C ASP A 62 -12.64 -3.58 4.06
N PHE A 63 -12.14 -4.50 3.24
CA PHE A 63 -12.48 -4.64 1.82
C PHE A 63 -12.18 -3.43 0.91
N ALA A 64 -11.54 -2.37 1.40
CA ALA A 64 -11.12 -1.26 0.54
C ALA A 64 -10.11 -1.72 -0.52
N MET A 65 -10.19 -1.15 -1.73
CA MET A 65 -9.21 -1.39 -2.80
C MET A 65 -8.59 -0.07 -3.26
N LEU A 66 -7.28 0.03 -3.10
CA LEU A 66 -6.47 1.14 -3.59
C LEU A 66 -5.58 0.63 -4.71
N HIS A 67 -5.67 1.33 -5.84
CA HIS A 67 -4.86 1.09 -7.03
C HIS A 67 -4.61 2.43 -7.73
N VAL A 68 -3.66 2.41 -8.66
CA VAL A 68 -3.17 3.61 -9.34
C VAL A 68 -3.15 3.39 -10.85
N THR A 69 -2.95 4.46 -11.61
CA THR A 69 -2.78 4.40 -13.07
C THR A 69 -1.31 4.63 -13.41
N HIS A 70 -0.87 4.09 -14.55
CA HIS A 70 0.45 4.39 -15.09
C HIS A 70 0.66 5.89 -15.33
N LYS A 71 1.89 6.35 -15.13
CA LYS A 71 2.34 7.67 -15.58
C LYS A 71 2.18 7.79 -17.09
N ARG A 72 1.67 8.92 -17.55
CA ARG A 72 1.46 9.22 -18.98
C ARG A 72 2.15 10.53 -19.34
N PRO A 73 2.45 10.81 -20.61
CA PRO A 73 3.05 12.10 -21.00
C PRO A 73 2.23 13.32 -20.54
N VAL A 74 0.90 13.19 -20.54
CA VAL A 74 -0.03 14.23 -20.08
C VAL A 74 -0.19 14.28 -18.56
N ASP A 75 0.33 13.28 -17.87
CA ASP A 75 0.20 13.08 -16.43
C ASP A 75 1.44 12.33 -15.89
N PRO A 76 2.59 13.03 -15.81
CA PRO A 76 3.89 12.40 -15.60
C PRO A 76 4.08 11.90 -14.16
N LEU A 77 3.25 12.36 -13.22
CA LEU A 77 3.24 11.88 -11.84
C LEU A 77 2.21 10.76 -11.65
N GLY A 78 1.17 10.75 -12.49
CA GLY A 78 0.08 9.77 -12.52
C GLY A 78 -1.06 10.10 -11.58
#